data_AF-A0AA92DD87-F1
#
_entry.id   AF-A0AA92DD87-F1
#
_cell.length_a   1.000
_cell.length_b   1.000
_cell.length_c   1.000
_cell.angle_alpha   90.00
_cell.angle_beta   90.00
_cell.angle_gamma   90.00
#
_symmetry.space_group_name_H-M   'P 1'
#
loop_
_entity.id
_entity.type
_entity.pdbx_description
1 polymer ?
#
loop_
_entity_poly.entity_id
_entity_poly.type
_entity_poly.pdbx_seq_one_letter_code
_entity_poly.pdbx_strand_id
1 'polypeptide(L)'
;MAVKDLTDTIRWNIEAGAGITANAYLAAQAGRTALYRRFVTLFKEIDVLTVPACGVLPWPNRDGEVTVIDGRPVETDCPSSSS
;
A
#
# COMPACT_ATOMS: atom_id res chain seq x y z
N MET A 1 -21.94 -5.66 -9.48
CA MET A 1 -21.24 -6.65 -8.64
C MET A 1 -21.78 -6.47 -7.23
N ALA A 2 -22.48 -7.47 -6.69
CA ALA A 2 -22.98 -7.35 -5.33
C ALA A 2 -21.80 -7.53 -4.36
N VAL A 3 -21.81 -6.83 -3.22
CA VAL A 3 -20.78 -6.92 -2.15
C VAL A 3 -20.53 -8.36 -1.66
N LYS A 4 -21.41 -9.31 -2.00
CA LYS A 4 -21.30 -10.73 -1.68
C LYS A 4 -20.20 -11.47 -2.47
N ASP A 5 -19.76 -10.94 -3.61
CA ASP A 5 -18.78 -11.59 -4.49
C ASP A 5 -17.32 -11.15 -4.23
N LEU A 6 -17.07 -10.39 -3.16
CA LEU A 6 -15.74 -9.89 -2.80
C LEU A 6 -14.98 -10.88 -1.93
N THR A 7 -13.68 -11.05 -2.19
CA THR A 7 -12.77 -11.71 -1.25
C THR A 7 -12.65 -10.88 0.03
N ASP A 8 -12.29 -11.55 1.14
CA ASP A 8 -12.24 -10.90 2.44
C ASP A 8 -11.23 -9.74 2.48
N THR A 9 -10.07 -9.89 1.83
CA THR A 9 -9.07 -8.82 1.67
C THR A 9 -9.65 -7.58 0.99
N ILE A 10 -10.47 -7.76 -0.05
CA ILE A 10 -11.05 -6.63 -0.77
C ILE A 10 -12.16 -5.97 0.05
N ARG A 11 -13.00 -6.76 0.71
CA ARG A 11 -14.02 -6.25 1.64
C ARG A 11 -13.37 -5.39 2.72
N TRP A 12 -12.33 -5.89 3.37
CA TRP A 12 -11.63 -5.17 4.42
C TRP A 12 -10.99 -3.87 3.93
N ASN A 13 -10.33 -3.87 2.77
CA ASN A 13 -9.73 -2.64 2.22
C ASN A 13 -10.79 -1.55 2.00
N ILE A 14 -11.99 -1.94 1.58
CA ILE A 14 -13.13 -1.02 1.42
C ILE A 14 -13.59 -0.50 2.78
N GLU A 15 -13.73 -1.38 3.78
CA GLU A 15 -14.15 -1.01 5.13
C GLU A 15 -13.12 -0.09 5.82
N ALA A 16 -11.83 -0.43 5.72
CA ALA A 16 -10.72 0.41 6.20
C ALA A 16 -10.71 1.79 5.52
N GLY A 17 -11.02 1.84 4.23
CA GLY A 17 -11.12 3.08 3.46
C GLY A 17 -12.39 3.90 3.73
N ALA A 18 -13.43 3.32 4.33
CA ALA A 18 -14.74 3.98 4.49
C ALA A 18 -14.68 5.23 5.37
N GLY A 19 -13.71 5.31 6.29
CA GLY A 19 -13.50 6.47 7.17
C GLY A 19 -12.68 7.61 6.54
N ILE A 20 -12.17 7.46 5.31
CA ILE A 20 -11.33 8.48 4.68
C ILE A 20 -12.19 9.71 4.34
N THR A 21 -11.90 10.81 5.03
CA THR A 21 -12.61 12.09 4.80
C THR A 21 -12.16 12.77 3.51
N ALA A 22 -13.02 13.62 2.94
CA ALA A 22 -12.65 14.44 1.79
C ALA A 22 -11.41 15.31 2.06
N ASN A 23 -11.26 15.84 3.27
CA ASN A 23 -10.09 16.63 3.65
C ASN A 23 -8.81 15.78 3.68
N ALA A 24 -8.88 14.57 4.25
CA ALA A 24 -7.75 13.63 4.24
C ALA A 24 -7.36 13.25 2.81
N TYR A 25 -8.34 13.02 1.94
CA TYR A 25 -8.10 12.76 0.52
C TYR A 25 -7.42 13.95 -0.19
N LEU A 26 -7.91 15.17 -0.01
CA LEU A 26 -7.31 16.37 -0.61
C LEU A 26 -5.89 16.63 -0.09
N ALA A 27 -5.65 16.42 1.20
CA ALA A 27 -4.31 16.49 1.78
C ALA A 27 -3.36 15.46 1.14
N ALA A 28 -3.82 14.22 0.93
CA ALA A 28 -3.05 13.19 0.24
C ALA A 28 -2.73 13.59 -1.22
N GLN A 29 -3.68 14.19 -1.95
CA GLN A 29 -3.44 14.68 -3.31
C GLN A 29 -2.42 15.83 -3.36
N ALA A 30 -2.47 16.75 -2.39
CA ALA A 30 -1.47 17.80 -2.24
C ALA A 30 -0.08 17.19 -1.95
N GLY A 31 0.00 16.21 -1.05
CA GLY A 31 1.22 15.45 -0.76
C GLY A 31 1.78 14.75 -2.00
N ARG A 32 0.94 14.07 -2.78
CA ARG A 32 1.31 13.43 -4.05
C ARG A 32 1.91 14.44 -5.04
N THR A 33 1.29 15.61 -5.17
CA THR A 33 1.79 16.68 -6.06
C THR A 33 3.15 17.22 -5.59
N ALA A 34 3.32 17.40 -4.27
CA ALA A 34 4.58 17.84 -3.71
C ALA A 34 5.70 16.81 -3.93
N LEU A 35 5.41 15.53 -3.73
CA LEU A 35 6.36 14.44 -3.96
C LEU A 35 6.80 14.37 -5.42
N TYR A 36 5.85 14.45 -6.37
CA TYR A 36 6.16 14.46 -7.80
C TYR A 36 7.13 15.58 -8.18
N ARG A 37 6.89 16.81 -7.68
CA ARG A 37 7.78 17.95 -7.95
C ARG A 37 9.20 17.74 -7.39
N ARG A 38 9.33 17.10 -6.22
CA ARG A 38 10.64 16.76 -5.65
C ARG A 38 11.38 15.75 -6.51
N PHE A 39 10.70 14.72 -7.02
CA PHE A 39 11.29 13.75 -7.95
C PHE A 39 11.74 14.43 -9.25
N VAL A 40 10.94 15.32 -9.83
CA VAL A 40 11.34 16.10 -11.02
C VAL A 40 12.60 16.92 -10.76
N THR A 41 12.73 17.53 -9.59
CA THR A 41 13.95 18.26 -9.21
C THR A 41 15.14 17.32 -9.03
N LEU A 42 14.96 16.18 -8.35
CA LEU A 42 16.00 15.18 -8.13
C LEU A 42 16.63 14.71 -9.45
N PHE A 43 15.81 14.39 -10.45
CA PHE A 43 16.29 13.92 -11.76
C PHE A 43 16.96 15.00 -12.62
N LYS A 44 17.13 16.23 -12.10
CA LYS A 44 18.05 17.22 -12.70
C LYS A 44 19.50 16.96 -12.31
N GLU A 45 19.73 16.25 -11.21
CA GLU A 45 21.06 15.98 -10.65
C GLU A 45 21.49 14.52 -10.87
N ILE A 46 20.53 13.61 -11.09
CA ILE A 46 20.80 12.18 -11.33
C ILE A 46 20.13 11.73 -12.63
N ASP A 47 20.83 10.90 -13.40
CA ASP A 47 20.30 10.31 -14.63
C ASP A 47 19.47 9.05 -14.37
N VAL A 48 19.87 8.26 -13.36
CA VAL A 48 19.26 6.97 -13.05
C VAL A 48 19.08 6.82 -11.55
N LEU A 49 17.88 6.37 -11.15
CA LEU A 49 17.57 5.96 -9.78
C LEU A 49 17.34 4.45 -9.76
N THR A 50 18.25 3.70 -9.12
CA THR A 50 18.13 2.25 -8.95
C THR A 50 17.68 1.92 -7.54
N VAL A 51 16.58 1.19 -7.41
CA VAL A 51 15.99 0.77 -6.12
C VAL A 51 15.51 -0.68 -6.20
N PRO A 52 15.44 -1.40 -5.07
CA PRO A 52 14.76 -2.69 -5.01
C PRO A 52 13.29 -2.55 -5.46
N ALA A 53 12.82 -3.48 -6.28
CA ALA A 53 11.43 -3.47 -6.75
C ALA A 53 10.42 -3.91 -5.66
N CYS A 54 10.86 -4.77 -4.75
CA CYS A 54 10.04 -5.34 -3.68
C CYS A 54 10.84 -5.39 -2.37
N GLY A 55 10.15 -5.28 -1.23
CA GLY A 55 10.77 -5.41 0.10
C GLY A 55 11.01 -6.85 0.56
N VAL A 56 10.41 -7.84 -0.12
CA VAL A 56 10.52 -9.27 0.20
C VAL A 56 10.60 -10.11 -1.07
N LEU A 57 11.13 -11.32 -0.95
CA LEU A 57 11.06 -12.34 -2.00
C LEU A 57 9.65 -12.92 -2.10
N PRO A 58 9.26 -13.50 -3.26
CA PRO A 58 8.00 -14.22 -3.38
C PRO A 58 7.84 -15.32 -2.31
N TRP A 59 6.62 -15.52 -1.83
CA TRP A 59 6.25 -16.53 -0.85
C TRP A 59 5.05 -17.35 -1.35
N PRO A 60 4.75 -18.51 -0.73
CA PRO A 60 3.61 -19.33 -1.16
C PRO A 60 2.27 -18.60 -0.99
N ASN A 61 1.47 -18.56 -2.06
CA ASN A 61 0.16 -17.88 -2.04
C ASN A 61 -0.81 -18.35 -0.94
N ARG A 62 -0.66 -19.60 -0.48
CA ARG A 62 -1.48 -20.17 0.60
C ARG A 62 -1.19 -19.53 1.97
N ASP A 63 -0.04 -18.88 2.12
CA ASP A 63 0.42 -18.34 3.40
C ASP A 63 -0.12 -16.90 3.64
N GLY A 64 -0.93 -16.35 2.73
CA GLY A 64 -1.63 -15.07 2.91
C GLY A 64 -0.74 -13.84 2.71
N GLU A 65 -1.08 -12.75 3.39
CA GLU A 65 -0.33 -11.49 3.34
C GLU A 65 0.95 -11.55 4.21
N VAL A 66 1.97 -10.78 3.85
CA VAL A 66 3.19 -10.66 4.65
C VAL A 66 2.91 -9.81 5.88
N THR A 67 3.17 -10.35 7.06
CA THR A 67 2.92 -9.69 8.36
C THR A 67 4.20 -9.31 9.12
N VAL A 68 5.36 -9.84 8.70
CA VAL A 68 6.67 -9.53 9.30
C VAL A 68 7.73 -9.41 8.22
N ILE A 69 8.50 -8.31 8.24
CA ILE A 69 9.68 -8.09 7.40
C ILE A 69 10.85 -7.73 8.31
N ASP A 70 11.99 -8.43 8.16
CA ASP A 70 13.20 -8.20 8.96
C ASP A 70 12.94 -8.21 10.48
N GLY A 71 12.11 -9.16 10.93
CA GLY A 71 11.70 -9.29 12.33
C GLY A 71 10.77 -8.18 12.86
N ARG A 72 10.34 -7.26 12.00
CA ARG A 72 9.42 -6.17 12.36
C ARG A 72 8.02 -6.44 11.81
N PRO A 73 6.97 -6.30 12.63
CA PRO A 73 5.60 -6.34 12.14
C PRO A 73 5.37 -5.27 11.06
N VAL A 74 4.64 -5.62 10.01
CA VAL A 74 4.16 -4.67 9.01
C VAL A 74 2.67 -4.45 9.20
N GLU A 75 2.25 -3.19 9.06
CA GLU A 75 0.85 -2.80 9.21
C GLU A 75 0.12 -3.09 7.87
N THR A 76 -0.22 -4.36 7.65
CA THR A 76 -0.89 -4.83 6.42
C THR A 76 -2.14 -5.66 6.68
N ASP A 77 -2.54 -5.85 7.93
CA ASP A 77 -3.43 -6.97 8.27
C ASP A 77 -4.93 -6.65 8.22
N CYS A 78 -5.61 -7.37 7.31
CA CYS A 78 -7.00 -7.78 7.48
C CYS A 78 -7.04 -8.98 8.46
N PRO A 79 -7.73 -8.91 9.62
CA PRO A 79 -7.69 -9.94 10.66
C PRO A 79 -8.38 -11.27 10.29
N SER A 80 -8.95 -11.42 9.09
CA SER A 80 -9.68 -12.63 8.68
C SER A 80 -8.90 -13.58 7.76
N SER A 81 -7.62 -13.31 7.44
CA SER A 81 -6.79 -14.23 6.65
C SER A 81 -6.17 -15.37 7.48
N SER A 82 -6.38 -15.38 8.80
CA SER A 82 -5.96 -16.46 9.70
C SER A 82 -7.13 -17.36 10.06
N SER A 83 -7.69 -18.08 9.09
CA SER A 83 -8.61 -19.21 9.28
C SER A 83 -8.33 -20.32 8.27
#